data_AF-A0A0F9DDT8-F1
#
_entry.id   AF-A0A0F9DDT8-F1
#
_cell.length_a   1.000
_cell.length_b   1.000
_cell.length_c   1.000
_cell.angle_alpha   90.00
_cell.angle_beta   90.00
_cell.angle_gamma   90.00
#
_symmetry.space_group_name_H-M   'P 1'
#
loop_
_entity.id
_entity.type
_entity.pdbx_description
1 polymer ?
#
loop_
_entity_poly.entity_id
_entity_poly.type
_entity_poly.pdbx_seq_one_letter_code
_entity_poly.pdbx_strand_id
1 'polypeptide(L)'
;YIPLPVGYGDVTAEANRSFLTSTYFTTPKLHGGFKSDDKGFYILTLGLGHDFDTDIYYEGHYWKTDDSTWTDIGDFKGTSSDRYPVIYIPADSSSNNPVDKWIQFKFVAKTDDTQKAPVLLSYDCRAVLYPTARKIIACKVRCGKKVLSKIEGQPTASYEDTKDALDNLRTATWPITIKDLDGTSQTVKYLTLPGNTPIREPVLYEKGEVIEWVYNLLLLVVPLA
;
A
#
# COMPACT_ATOMS: atom_id res chain seq x y z
N TYR A 1 30.12 13.16 2.71
CA TYR A 1 30.30 14.62 2.63
C TYR A 1 29.07 15.18 1.94
N ILE A 2 28.20 15.87 2.68
CA ILE A 2 27.04 16.56 2.10
C ILE A 2 27.48 18.02 1.97
N PRO A 3 27.72 18.54 0.76
CA PRO A 3 28.03 19.96 0.59
C PRO A 3 26.82 20.76 1.07
N LEU A 4 27.00 21.52 2.14
CA LEU A 4 25.98 22.44 2.62
C LEU A 4 25.84 23.58 1.61
N PRO A 5 24.61 24.00 1.25
CA PRO A 5 24.40 25.17 0.39
C PRO A 5 25.06 26.41 0.98
N VAL A 6 25.45 27.34 0.11
CA VAL A 6 25.87 28.69 0.50
C VAL A 6 24.69 29.36 1.19
N GLY A 7 24.62 29.27 2.52
CA GLY A 7 23.49 29.76 3.33
C GLY A 7 23.18 28.97 4.61
N TYR A 8 23.77 27.79 4.83
CA TYR A 8 23.42 26.90 5.96
C TYR A 8 24.07 27.26 7.32
N GLY A 9 24.47 28.52 7.54
CA GLY A 9 25.08 28.96 8.80
C GLY A 9 24.10 29.78 9.64
N ASP A 10 24.24 29.78 10.96
CA ASP A 10 23.64 30.82 11.81
C ASP A 10 24.31 32.17 11.47
N VAL A 11 23.52 33.11 10.96
CA VAL A 11 24.00 34.37 10.35
C VAL A 11 23.54 35.62 11.12
N THR A 12 23.12 35.44 12.37
CA THR A 12 22.54 36.47 13.24
C THR A 12 23.36 37.77 13.38
N ALA A 13 24.62 37.81 12.92
CA ALA A 13 25.52 38.97 13.01
C ALA A 13 25.85 39.71 11.69
N GLU A 14 25.33 39.32 10.51
CA GLU A 14 25.81 39.89 9.24
C GLU A 14 24.87 40.97 8.65
N ALA A 15 25.12 42.23 9.03
CA ALA A 15 24.29 43.41 8.69
C ALA A 15 24.19 43.78 7.19
N ASN A 16 24.98 43.15 6.32
CA ASN A 16 25.07 43.48 4.89
C ASN A 16 24.59 42.36 3.94
N ARG A 17 23.94 41.31 4.46
CA ARG A 17 23.45 40.22 3.60
C ARG A 17 21.99 40.40 3.24
N SER A 18 21.74 40.52 1.93
CA SER A 18 20.41 40.26 1.36
C SER A 18 20.09 38.79 1.62
N PHE A 19 19.05 38.51 2.41
CA PHE A 19 18.56 37.15 2.65
C PHE A 19 18.22 36.53 1.29
N LEU A 20 19.09 35.65 0.78
CA LEU A 20 18.95 35.07 -0.56
C LEU A 20 17.70 34.20 -0.60
N THR A 21 16.61 34.77 -1.07
CA THR A 21 15.36 34.07 -1.36
C THR A 21 15.60 33.10 -2.53
N SER A 22 14.87 31.98 -2.56
CA SER A 22 14.94 30.96 -3.63
C SER A 22 16.22 30.13 -3.73
N THR A 23 17.02 30.06 -2.66
CA THR A 23 18.06 29.02 -2.54
C THR A 23 17.41 27.66 -2.28
N TYR A 24 18.04 26.58 -2.73
CA TYR A 24 17.52 25.24 -2.55
C TYR A 24 18.59 24.25 -2.12
N PHE A 25 18.14 23.16 -1.52
CA PHE A 25 18.95 21.96 -1.34
C PHE A 25 18.16 20.73 -1.75
N THR A 26 18.87 19.66 -2.06
CA THR A 26 18.28 18.37 -2.39
C THR A 26 18.67 17.32 -1.36
N THR A 27 17.75 16.42 -1.05
CA THR A 27 18.05 15.26 -0.22
C THR A 27 18.78 14.21 -1.05
N PRO A 28 19.41 13.20 -0.44
CA PRO A 28 19.67 11.93 -1.11
C PRO A 28 18.36 11.27 -1.57
N LYS A 29 18.47 10.20 -2.37
CA LYS A 29 17.32 9.31 -2.62
C LYS A 29 16.95 8.56 -1.34
N LEU A 30 15.69 8.68 -0.93
CA LEU A 30 15.12 8.11 0.29
C LEU A 30 14.17 6.95 -0.06
N HIS A 31 14.11 5.94 0.80
CA HIS A 31 13.25 4.76 0.58
C HIS A 31 12.00 4.73 1.48
N GLY A 32 11.82 5.70 2.39
CA GLY A 32 10.63 5.81 3.25
C GLY A 32 10.31 4.54 4.07
N GLY A 33 11.32 3.78 4.49
CA GLY A 33 11.14 2.57 5.31
C GLY A 33 11.18 1.21 4.59
N PHE A 34 10.99 1.13 3.27
CA PHE A 34 11.06 -0.16 2.54
C PHE A 34 11.98 -0.08 1.32
N LYS A 35 13.18 -0.64 1.38
CA LYS A 35 14.20 -0.40 0.32
C LYS A 35 13.87 -1.02 -1.04
N SER A 36 13.19 -2.16 -1.05
CA SER A 36 13.08 -3.03 -2.23
C SER A 36 11.74 -2.93 -2.96
N ASP A 37 10.72 -2.40 -2.28
CA ASP A 37 9.33 -2.42 -2.73
C ASP A 37 8.91 -1.08 -3.33
N ASP A 38 8.04 -1.10 -4.32
CA ASP A 38 7.43 0.12 -4.84
C ASP A 38 6.44 0.69 -3.81
N LYS A 39 6.49 1.99 -3.58
CA LYS A 39 5.59 2.66 -2.63
C LYS A 39 4.32 3.09 -3.31
N GLY A 40 3.21 3.04 -2.60
CA GLY A 40 1.98 3.67 -3.08
C GLY A 40 2.00 5.17 -2.85
N PHE A 41 2.29 5.57 -1.62
CA PHE A 41 2.25 6.97 -1.19
C PHE A 41 3.47 7.31 -0.33
N TYR A 42 3.78 8.59 -0.27
CA TYR A 42 4.75 9.15 0.67
C TYR A 42 4.08 10.19 1.56
N ILE A 43 4.50 10.23 2.81
CA ILE A 43 4.14 11.25 3.80
C ILE A 43 5.42 11.97 4.15
N LEU A 44 5.43 13.29 3.97
CA LEU A 44 6.57 14.15 4.26
C LEU A 44 6.18 15.12 5.38
N THR A 45 7.01 15.18 6.42
CA THR A 45 6.86 16.08 7.55
C THR A 45 8.12 16.90 7.70
N LEU A 46 8.00 18.22 7.75
CA LEU A 46 9.14 19.13 7.97
C LEU A 46 9.06 19.73 9.37
N GLY A 47 10.18 19.77 10.09
CA GLY A 47 10.29 20.51 11.34
C GLY A 47 10.86 21.89 11.08
N LEU A 48 10.04 22.92 11.22
CA LEU A 48 10.40 24.31 10.97
C LEU A 48 10.97 24.96 12.24
N GLY A 49 12.06 25.71 12.09
CA GLY A 49 12.73 26.39 13.19
C GLY A 49 12.29 27.83 13.42
N HIS A 50 11.50 28.38 12.51
CA HIS A 50 10.94 29.73 12.59
C HIS A 50 9.53 29.71 13.22
N ASP A 51 9.11 30.85 13.75
CA ASP A 51 7.72 31.07 14.15
C ASP A 51 6.80 31.08 12.92
N PHE A 52 5.51 30.85 13.14
CA PHE A 52 4.53 30.92 12.07
C PHE A 52 4.56 32.29 11.39
N ASP A 53 4.81 32.25 10.10
CA ASP A 53 4.80 33.40 9.22
C ASP A 53 4.30 32.90 7.87
N THR A 54 3.28 33.53 7.30
CA THR A 54 2.75 33.12 5.98
C THR A 54 3.77 33.32 4.87
N ASP A 55 4.76 34.17 5.14
CA ASP A 55 5.66 34.68 4.15
C ASP A 55 7.05 34.04 4.26
N ILE A 56 7.30 33.26 5.32
CA ILE A 56 8.52 32.48 5.54
C ILE A 56 8.17 30.98 5.52
N TYR A 57 8.65 30.25 4.51
CA TYR A 57 8.32 28.84 4.35
C TYR A 57 9.32 28.10 3.45
N TYR A 58 9.10 26.79 3.28
CA TYR A 58 9.78 25.99 2.26
C TYR A 58 8.79 25.52 1.21
N GLU A 59 9.11 25.73 -0.07
CA GLU A 59 8.42 25.09 -1.18
C GLU A 59 9.10 23.73 -1.43
N GLY A 60 8.32 22.65 -1.46
CA GLY A 60 8.85 21.31 -1.66
C GLY A 60 8.54 20.75 -3.03
N HIS A 61 9.50 20.01 -3.58
CA HIS A 61 9.31 19.24 -4.81
C HIS A 61 9.86 17.83 -4.65
N TYR A 62 9.35 16.89 -5.43
CA TYR A 62 9.89 15.53 -5.50
C TYR A 62 10.34 15.13 -6.90
N TRP A 63 11.19 14.11 -6.93
CA TRP A 63 11.70 13.47 -8.14
C TRP A 63 11.76 11.95 -7.94
N LYS A 64 11.14 11.21 -8.85
CA LYS A 64 11.21 9.74 -8.95
C LYS A 64 12.31 9.31 -9.90
N THR A 65 12.74 8.06 -9.81
CA THR A 65 13.84 7.45 -10.56
C THR A 65 13.82 7.77 -12.05
N ASP A 66 12.64 7.79 -12.68
CA ASP A 66 12.47 8.02 -14.12
C ASP A 66 11.81 9.36 -14.46
N ASP A 67 11.66 10.27 -13.50
CA ASP A 67 11.16 11.62 -13.79
C ASP A 67 12.19 12.42 -14.59
N SER A 68 11.71 13.33 -15.44
CA SER A 68 12.53 14.27 -16.21
C SER A 68 12.46 15.71 -15.68
N THR A 69 11.54 15.97 -14.74
CA THR A 69 11.32 17.28 -14.11
C THR A 69 10.91 17.10 -12.65
N TRP A 70 11.15 18.14 -11.84
CA TRP A 70 10.70 18.17 -10.44
C TRP A 70 9.19 18.38 -10.41
N THR A 71 8.48 17.52 -9.67
CA THR A 71 7.04 17.69 -9.43
C THR A 71 6.83 18.48 -8.16
N ASP A 72 5.99 19.51 -8.23
CA ASP A 72 5.64 20.35 -7.08
C ASP A 72 4.81 19.57 -6.04
N ILE A 73 5.16 19.76 -4.76
CA ILE A 73 4.42 19.25 -3.60
C ILE A 73 3.57 20.39 -2.99
N GLY A 74 3.99 21.65 -3.20
CA GLY A 74 3.43 22.82 -2.56
C GLY A 74 4.24 23.33 -1.36
N ASP A 75 3.62 24.25 -0.62
CA ASP A 75 4.27 25.02 0.43
C ASP A 75 4.16 24.34 1.81
N PHE A 76 5.29 24.16 2.47
CA PHE A 76 5.39 23.76 3.86
C PHE A 76 5.34 24.99 4.75
N LYS A 77 4.12 25.41 5.07
CA LYS A 77 3.84 26.49 6.02
C LYS A 77 3.54 25.89 7.39
N GLY A 78 4.20 26.38 8.43
CA GLY A 78 3.76 26.10 9.79
C GLY A 78 2.37 26.69 10.05
N THR A 79 1.84 26.48 11.25
CA THR A 79 0.75 27.28 11.81
C THR A 79 1.25 27.91 13.12
N SER A 80 0.52 28.90 13.65
CA SER A 80 0.88 29.56 14.92
C SER A 80 1.04 28.59 16.10
N SER A 81 0.46 27.39 16.00
CA SER A 81 0.54 26.32 16.99
C SER A 81 1.33 25.09 16.54
N ASP A 82 1.71 24.98 15.27
CA ASP A 82 2.33 23.77 14.71
C ASP A 82 3.50 24.11 13.79
N ARG A 83 4.70 23.69 14.18
CA ARG A 83 5.92 23.84 13.38
C ARG A 83 6.23 22.61 12.54
N TYR A 84 5.30 21.66 12.42
CA TYR A 84 5.47 20.38 11.75
C TYR A 84 4.48 20.17 10.60
N PRO A 85 4.50 20.99 9.52
CA PRO A 85 3.64 20.74 8.38
C PRO A 85 3.83 19.34 7.79
N VAL A 86 2.70 18.68 7.54
CA VAL A 86 2.62 17.34 6.94
C VAL A 86 1.92 17.44 5.59
N ILE A 87 2.55 16.89 4.56
CA ILE A 87 1.93 16.74 3.24
C ILE A 87 1.97 15.27 2.80
N TYR A 88 0.86 14.82 2.23
CA TYR A 88 0.71 13.52 1.58
C TYR A 88 0.99 13.68 0.09
N ILE A 89 1.80 12.79 -0.49
CA ILE A 89 2.19 12.85 -1.90
C ILE A 89 1.45 11.74 -2.66
N PRO A 90 0.73 12.10 -3.75
CA PRO A 90 0.71 13.40 -4.42
C PRO A 90 -0.22 14.40 -3.71
N ALA A 91 0.22 15.65 -3.59
CA ALA A 91 -0.47 16.69 -2.80
C ALA A 91 -1.75 17.20 -3.47
N ASP A 92 -1.85 17.07 -4.79
CA ASP A 92 -2.97 17.53 -5.61
C ASP A 92 -4.17 16.58 -5.60
N SER A 93 -4.11 15.49 -4.82
CA SER A 93 -5.11 14.41 -4.83
C SER A 93 -5.33 13.80 -6.22
N SER A 94 -4.43 14.03 -7.17
CA SER A 94 -4.47 13.33 -8.44
C SER A 94 -4.24 11.85 -8.16
N SER A 95 -4.86 10.99 -8.96
CA SER A 95 -4.56 9.55 -8.90
C SER A 95 -3.13 9.22 -9.38
N ASN A 96 -2.28 10.23 -9.66
CA ASN A 96 -0.88 10.08 -10.07
C ASN A 96 0.01 9.84 -8.85
N ASN A 97 -0.26 8.74 -8.17
CA ASN A 97 0.52 8.31 -7.03
C ASN A 97 2.00 8.13 -7.45
N PRO A 98 2.97 8.63 -6.66
CA PRO A 98 4.39 8.56 -7.01
C PRO A 98 4.94 7.15 -6.81
N VAL A 99 4.45 6.19 -7.58
CA VAL A 99 4.83 4.78 -7.47
C VAL A 99 6.30 4.61 -7.86
N ASP A 100 7.15 4.44 -6.85
CA ASP A 100 8.59 4.22 -6.99
C ASP A 100 9.16 3.62 -5.69
N LYS A 101 10.32 2.97 -5.77
CA LYS A 101 11.11 2.47 -4.64
C LYS A 101 11.78 3.58 -3.87
N TRP A 102 12.19 4.64 -4.58
CA TRP A 102 12.95 5.75 -4.05
C TRP A 102 12.32 7.09 -4.42
N ILE A 103 12.49 8.07 -3.55
CA ILE A 103 12.07 9.44 -3.81
C ILE A 103 13.17 10.41 -3.39
N GLN A 104 13.39 11.45 -4.17
CA GLN A 104 14.30 12.54 -3.82
C GLN A 104 13.48 13.81 -3.62
N PHE A 105 13.86 14.65 -2.65
CA PHE A 105 13.21 15.92 -2.40
C PHE A 105 14.14 17.09 -2.71
N LYS A 106 13.54 18.19 -3.15
CA LYS A 106 14.15 19.51 -3.27
C LYS A 106 13.34 20.47 -2.43
N PHE A 107 14.00 21.19 -1.54
CA PHE A 107 13.35 22.22 -0.73
C PHE A 107 13.92 23.58 -1.11
N VAL A 108 13.03 24.50 -1.47
CA VAL A 108 13.36 25.87 -1.86
C VAL A 108 12.94 26.79 -0.72
N ALA A 109 13.90 27.52 -0.16
CA ALA A 109 13.62 28.48 0.90
C ALA A 109 12.93 29.73 0.33
N LYS A 110 11.79 30.11 0.92
CA LYS A 110 11.00 31.29 0.56
C LYS A 110 10.84 32.21 1.76
N THR A 111 11.20 33.47 1.60
CA THR A 111 10.95 34.54 2.57
C THR A 111 10.74 35.84 1.81
N ASP A 112 9.81 36.68 2.23
CA ASP A 112 9.79 38.11 1.88
C ASP A 112 10.18 39.01 3.07
N ASP A 113 10.41 38.40 4.25
CA ASP A 113 10.88 39.05 5.45
C ASP A 113 12.35 39.46 5.26
N THR A 114 12.63 40.73 5.55
CA THR A 114 13.95 41.35 5.36
C THR A 114 14.90 41.12 6.54
N GLN A 115 14.46 40.42 7.58
CA GLN A 115 15.17 40.19 8.84
C GLN A 115 15.24 38.70 9.21
N LYS A 116 14.38 37.85 8.64
CA LYS A 116 14.30 36.43 8.97
C LYS A 116 14.48 35.53 7.75
N ALA A 117 15.20 34.44 7.95
CA ALA A 117 15.36 33.38 6.96
C ALA A 117 14.48 32.17 7.30
N PRO A 118 14.06 31.37 6.30
CA PRO A 118 13.46 30.07 6.56
C PRO A 118 14.48 29.16 7.23
N VAL A 119 14.07 28.54 8.34
CA VAL A 119 14.88 27.57 9.08
C VAL A 119 14.22 26.20 9.01
N LEU A 120 14.94 25.20 8.49
CA LEU A 120 14.56 23.79 8.52
C LEU A 120 15.42 23.04 9.54
N LEU A 121 14.79 22.50 10.58
CA LEU A 121 15.45 21.72 11.63
C LEU A 121 15.52 20.23 11.29
N SER A 122 14.47 19.71 10.64
CA SER A 122 14.36 18.28 10.33
C SER A 122 13.42 18.03 9.16
N TYR A 123 13.56 16.87 8.53
CA TYR A 123 12.57 16.31 7.63
C TYR A 123 12.41 14.81 7.93
N ASP A 124 11.18 14.31 7.93
CA ASP A 124 10.84 12.90 8.07
C ASP A 124 10.03 12.46 6.84
N CYS A 125 10.45 11.38 6.19
CA CYS A 125 9.79 10.80 5.04
C CYS A 125 9.40 9.35 5.35
N ARG A 126 8.10 9.07 5.26
CA ARG A 126 7.54 7.73 5.45
C ARG A 126 6.82 7.30 4.19
N ALA A 127 6.98 6.04 3.82
CA ALA A 127 6.23 5.47 2.71
C ALA A 127 5.11 4.55 3.22
N VAL A 128 4.01 4.55 2.47
CA VAL A 128 2.90 3.62 2.65
C VAL A 128 2.91 2.67 1.46
N LEU A 129 3.04 1.37 1.75
CA LEU A 129 2.91 0.32 0.74
C LEU A 129 1.45 0.17 0.33
N TYR A 130 1.20 -0.08 -0.96
CA TYR A 130 -0.09 -0.66 -1.32
C TYR A 130 -0.22 -2.02 -0.63
N PRO A 131 -1.36 -2.33 0.01
CA PRO A 131 -1.67 -3.73 0.20
C PRO A 131 -1.71 -4.37 -1.19
N THR A 132 -0.93 -5.42 -1.42
CA THR A 132 -1.01 -6.21 -2.66
C THR A 132 -2.48 -6.55 -2.91
N ALA A 133 -3.00 -6.20 -4.09
CA ALA A 133 -4.38 -6.47 -4.44
C ALA A 133 -4.63 -7.98 -4.30
N ARG A 134 -5.45 -8.36 -3.31
CA ARG A 134 -5.73 -9.77 -3.01
C ARG A 134 -6.80 -10.26 -3.97
N LYS A 135 -6.48 -11.22 -4.82
CA LYS A 135 -7.49 -11.94 -5.60
C LYS A 135 -8.09 -13.02 -4.70
N ILE A 136 -9.32 -12.78 -4.25
CA ILE A 136 -10.10 -13.71 -3.43
C ILE A 136 -11.12 -14.41 -4.31
N ILE A 137 -11.16 -15.74 -4.25
CA ILE A 137 -12.15 -16.57 -4.90
C ILE A 137 -13.11 -17.06 -3.81
N ALA A 138 -14.37 -16.64 -3.89
CA ALA A 138 -15.44 -17.18 -3.08
C ALA A 138 -16.25 -18.14 -3.96
N CYS A 139 -16.33 -19.41 -3.56
CA CYS A 139 -17.09 -20.41 -4.30
C CYS A 139 -17.85 -21.34 -3.36
N LYS A 140 -18.88 -21.99 -3.92
CA LYS A 140 -19.66 -23.01 -3.22
C LYS A 140 -19.59 -24.31 -4.00
N VAL A 141 -19.26 -25.40 -3.31
CA VAL A 141 -19.20 -26.74 -3.92
C VAL A 141 -20.35 -27.57 -3.38
N ARG A 142 -21.23 -28.03 -4.27
CA ARG A 142 -22.35 -28.92 -3.91
C ARG A 142 -21.91 -30.37 -4.13
N CYS A 143 -21.99 -31.17 -3.08
CA CYS A 143 -21.66 -32.59 -3.10
C CYS A 143 -22.94 -33.37 -2.81
N GLY A 144 -23.43 -34.13 -3.80
CA GLY A 144 -24.61 -34.98 -3.65
C GLY A 144 -24.25 -36.47 -3.65
N LYS A 145 -24.82 -37.21 -2.69
CA LYS A 145 -24.79 -38.67 -2.63
C LYS A 145 -25.78 -39.21 -3.68
N LYS A 146 -25.42 -40.29 -4.38
CA LYS A 146 -26.27 -40.94 -5.41
C LYS A 146 -26.62 -40.06 -6.61
N VAL A 147 -25.73 -39.15 -7.02
CA VAL A 147 -25.85 -38.52 -8.35
C VAL A 147 -25.58 -39.60 -9.40
N LEU A 148 -26.65 -40.10 -10.01
CA LEU A 148 -26.56 -41.08 -11.09
C LEU A 148 -26.08 -40.38 -12.35
N SER A 149 -25.02 -40.88 -12.97
CA SER A 149 -24.68 -40.44 -14.33
C SER A 149 -25.83 -40.82 -15.27
N LYS A 150 -26.15 -39.94 -16.23
CA LYS A 150 -27.20 -40.20 -17.24
C LYS A 150 -26.94 -41.46 -18.08
N ILE A 151 -25.73 -42.01 -18.05
CA ILE A 151 -25.28 -43.02 -18.98
C ILE A 151 -25.22 -44.42 -18.33
N GLU A 152 -24.96 -44.56 -17.03
CA GLU A 152 -24.68 -45.90 -16.47
C GLU A 152 -25.26 -46.22 -15.09
N GLY A 153 -26.00 -45.32 -14.44
CA GLY A 153 -26.71 -45.67 -13.19
C GLY A 153 -25.81 -46.13 -12.02
N GLN A 154 -24.49 -45.96 -12.14
CA GLN A 154 -23.54 -46.21 -11.06
C GLN A 154 -23.39 -44.92 -10.22
N PRO A 155 -23.42 -45.00 -8.89
CA PRO A 155 -23.02 -43.89 -8.04
C PRO A 155 -21.55 -43.60 -8.30
N THR A 156 -21.22 -42.41 -8.77
CA THR A 156 -19.83 -42.01 -8.97
C THR A 156 -19.12 -41.95 -7.61
N ALA A 157 -17.95 -42.61 -7.50
CA ALA A 157 -17.02 -42.49 -6.37
C ALA A 157 -16.67 -41.01 -6.03
N SER A 158 -16.98 -40.10 -6.95
CA SER A 158 -16.80 -38.66 -6.84
C SER A 158 -17.37 -38.02 -5.58
N TYR A 159 -18.43 -38.56 -4.96
CA TYR A 159 -19.01 -37.92 -3.76
C TYR A 159 -18.06 -38.01 -2.56
N GLU A 160 -17.67 -39.23 -2.16
CA GLU A 160 -16.81 -39.42 -0.98
C GLU A 160 -15.43 -38.79 -1.21
N ASP A 161 -14.87 -38.93 -2.41
CA ASP A 161 -13.58 -38.32 -2.77
C ASP A 161 -13.62 -36.78 -2.67
N THR A 162 -14.68 -36.15 -3.19
CA THR A 162 -14.83 -34.68 -3.13
C THR A 162 -15.10 -34.22 -1.70
N LYS A 163 -15.95 -34.95 -0.97
CA LYS A 163 -16.28 -34.67 0.42
C LYS A 163 -15.02 -34.73 1.29
N ASP A 164 -14.21 -35.77 1.15
CA ASP A 164 -13.00 -35.96 1.93
C ASP A 164 -11.93 -34.94 1.54
N ALA A 165 -11.81 -34.58 0.26
CA ALA A 165 -10.92 -33.49 -0.16
C ALA A 165 -11.31 -32.14 0.47
N LEU A 166 -12.61 -31.84 0.57
CA LEU A 166 -13.12 -30.60 1.16
C LEU A 166 -13.05 -30.60 2.69
N ASP A 167 -13.33 -31.72 3.34
CA ASP A 167 -13.24 -31.87 4.79
C ASP A 167 -11.78 -31.75 5.27
N ASN A 168 -10.82 -32.24 4.48
CA ASN A 168 -9.38 -32.18 4.79
C ASN A 168 -8.71 -30.85 4.37
N LEU A 169 -9.43 -29.93 3.73
CA LEU A 169 -8.87 -28.69 3.18
C LEU A 169 -8.23 -27.78 4.26
N ARG A 170 -8.73 -27.83 5.51
CA ARG A 170 -8.17 -27.03 6.63
C ARG A 170 -6.78 -27.48 7.06
N THR A 171 -6.50 -28.78 6.94
CA THR A 171 -5.25 -29.40 7.39
C THR A 171 -4.26 -29.64 6.25
N ALA A 172 -4.67 -29.32 5.02
CA ALA A 172 -3.81 -29.45 3.86
C ALA A 172 -2.58 -28.53 3.96
N THR A 173 -1.43 -29.06 3.53
CA THR A 173 -0.19 -28.29 3.43
C THR A 173 -0.34 -27.21 2.36
N TRP A 174 -0.08 -25.97 2.74
CA TRP A 174 -0.14 -24.82 1.84
C TRP A 174 1.18 -24.65 1.05
N PRO A 175 1.12 -24.23 -0.22
CA PRO A 175 -0.08 -23.87 -1.00
C PRO A 175 -0.72 -25.05 -1.76
N ILE A 176 -1.98 -24.91 -2.16
CA ILE A 176 -2.73 -25.93 -2.94
C ILE A 176 -2.93 -25.43 -4.38
N THR A 177 -2.74 -26.32 -5.36
CA THR A 177 -3.03 -26.02 -6.77
C THR A 177 -4.45 -26.43 -7.12
N ILE A 178 -5.26 -25.48 -7.61
CA ILE A 178 -6.57 -25.74 -8.19
C ILE A 178 -6.52 -25.54 -9.71
N LYS A 179 -7.38 -26.23 -10.44
CA LYS A 179 -7.59 -26.02 -11.88
C LYS A 179 -8.94 -25.38 -12.10
N ASP A 180 -8.98 -24.37 -12.95
CA ASP A 180 -10.21 -23.75 -13.43
C ASP A 180 -10.79 -24.59 -14.59
N LEU A 181 -12.02 -24.29 -15.02
CA LEU A 181 -12.76 -25.02 -16.05
C LEU A 181 -12.07 -25.01 -17.43
N ASP A 182 -11.23 -24.00 -17.68
CA ASP A 182 -10.41 -23.87 -18.88
C ASP A 182 -9.09 -24.66 -18.81
N GLY A 183 -8.82 -25.34 -17.70
CA GLY A 183 -7.59 -26.08 -17.44
C GLY A 183 -6.45 -25.26 -16.84
N THR A 184 -6.63 -23.95 -16.66
CA THR A 184 -5.63 -23.06 -16.06
C THR A 184 -5.41 -23.42 -14.59
N SER A 185 -4.15 -23.57 -14.18
CA SER A 185 -3.79 -23.87 -12.79
C SER A 185 -3.55 -22.59 -12.00
N GLN A 186 -4.10 -22.52 -10.78
CA GLN A 186 -3.90 -21.42 -9.83
C GLN A 186 -3.47 -21.97 -8.48
N THR A 187 -2.46 -21.33 -7.89
CA THR A 187 -1.99 -21.63 -6.53
C THR A 187 -2.81 -20.82 -5.53
N VAL A 188 -3.45 -21.49 -4.57
CA VAL A 188 -4.39 -20.86 -3.63
C VAL A 188 -4.10 -21.20 -2.18
N LYS A 189 -4.57 -20.31 -1.30
CA LYS A 189 -4.65 -20.49 0.15
C LYS A 189 -6.10 -20.43 0.64
N TYR A 190 -6.60 -21.47 1.31
CA TYR A 190 -7.91 -21.45 1.96
C TYR A 190 -7.85 -20.50 3.15
N LEU A 191 -8.84 -19.63 3.20
CA LEU A 191 -9.02 -18.64 4.24
C LEU A 191 -10.11 -19.09 5.19
N THR A 192 -10.02 -18.60 6.42
CA THR A 192 -11.11 -18.76 7.39
C THR A 192 -12.35 -18.03 6.87
N LEU A 193 -13.50 -18.69 6.94
CA LEU A 193 -14.77 -18.09 6.58
C LEU A 193 -15.16 -17.00 7.60
N PRO A 194 -15.95 -15.99 7.19
CA PRO A 194 -16.52 -15.02 8.11
C PRO A 194 -17.29 -15.72 9.24
N GLY A 195 -17.28 -15.16 10.45
CA GLY A 195 -17.65 -15.87 11.69
C GLY A 195 -19.04 -16.52 11.74
N ASN A 196 -19.97 -16.11 10.87
CA ASN A 196 -21.32 -16.68 10.79
C ASN A 196 -21.55 -17.59 9.58
N THR A 197 -20.54 -17.84 8.74
CA THR A 197 -20.67 -18.71 7.57
C THR A 197 -20.16 -20.11 7.91
N PRO A 198 -21.04 -21.12 8.05
CA PRO A 198 -20.61 -22.49 8.28
C PRO A 198 -19.84 -23.03 7.06
N ILE A 199 -18.88 -23.91 7.32
CA ILE A 199 -18.05 -24.52 6.27
C ILE A 199 -18.89 -25.39 5.34
N ARG A 200 -19.88 -26.09 5.89
CA ARG A 200 -20.82 -26.88 5.11
C ARG A 200 -22.24 -26.76 5.67
N GLU A 201 -23.21 -26.79 4.78
CA GLU A 201 -24.62 -26.77 5.10
C GLU A 201 -25.31 -27.93 4.39
N PRO A 202 -26.23 -28.63 5.07
CA PRO A 202 -27.04 -29.65 4.44
C PRO A 202 -28.14 -28.99 3.60
N VAL A 203 -28.32 -29.44 2.36
CA VAL A 203 -29.28 -28.85 1.41
C VAL A 203 -30.46 -29.77 1.11
N LEU A 204 -30.23 -31.09 1.13
CA LEU A 204 -31.28 -32.06 0.87
C LEU A 204 -31.23 -33.21 1.87
N TYR A 205 -32.41 -33.56 2.37
CA TYR A 205 -32.64 -34.64 3.31
C TYR A 205 -33.65 -35.62 2.74
N GLU A 206 -33.38 -36.91 2.85
CA GLU A 206 -34.33 -37.96 2.51
C GLU A 206 -34.19 -39.11 3.52
N LYS A 207 -35.34 -39.60 4.03
CA LYS A 207 -35.38 -40.78 4.92
C LYS A 207 -34.42 -40.73 6.13
N GLY A 208 -34.21 -39.54 6.68
CA GLY A 208 -33.33 -39.34 7.84
C GLY A 208 -31.84 -39.22 7.53
N GLU A 209 -31.44 -39.30 6.25
CA GLU A 209 -30.05 -39.04 5.82
C GLU A 209 -29.94 -37.72 5.05
N VAL A 210 -28.85 -36.98 5.26
CA VAL A 210 -28.47 -35.87 4.38
C VAL A 210 -27.94 -36.47 3.08
N ILE A 211 -28.61 -36.17 1.97
CA ILE A 211 -28.19 -36.60 0.64
C ILE A 211 -27.26 -35.58 0.00
N GLU A 212 -27.38 -34.29 0.34
CA GLU A 212 -26.57 -33.26 -0.28
C GLU A 212 -26.03 -32.23 0.71
N TRP A 213 -24.76 -31.90 0.52
CA TRP A 213 -24.05 -30.86 1.26
C TRP A 213 -23.61 -29.75 0.30
N VAL A 214 -23.61 -28.52 0.79
CA VAL A 214 -22.96 -27.38 0.15
C VAL A 214 -21.81 -26.91 1.02
N TYR A 215 -20.61 -26.85 0.45
CA TYR A 215 -19.40 -26.37 1.08
C TYR A 215 -19.13 -24.92 0.69
N ASN A 216 -18.93 -24.05 1.67
CA ASN A 216 -18.54 -22.66 1.47
C ASN A 216 -17.00 -22.57 1.48
N LEU A 217 -16.42 -22.05 0.41
CA LEU A 217 -14.97 -21.91 0.26
C LEU A 217 -14.58 -20.45 0.03
N LEU A 218 -13.52 -20.05 0.73
CA LEU A 218 -12.87 -18.76 0.52
C LEU A 218 -11.40 -19.02 0.27
N LEU A 219 -10.90 -18.66 -0.90
CA LEU A 219 -9.55 -18.95 -1.35
C LEU A 219 -8.84 -17.63 -1.71
N LEU A 220 -7.59 -17.48 -1.27
CA LEU A 220 -6.69 -16.40 -1.67
C LEU A 220 -5.76 -16.92 -2.75
N VAL A 221 -5.76 -16.31 -3.94
CA VAL A 221 -4.75 -16.62 -4.95
C VAL A 221 -3.40 -16.12 -4.45
N VAL A 222 -2.42 -17.02 -4.41
CA VAL A 222 -1.05 -16.71 -4.01
C VAL A 222 -0.25 -16.44 -5.28
N PRO A 223 0.17 -15.19 -5.55
CA PRO A 223 1.12 -14.94 -6.62
C PRO A 223 2.43 -15.64 -6.25
N LEU A 224 2.91 -16.53 -7.13
CA LEU A 224 4.26 -17.06 -7.02
C LEU A 224 5.21 -15.91 -7.42
N ALA A 225 6.12 -15.57 -6.52
CA ALA A 225 7.17 -14.57 -6.75
C ALA A 225 8.21 -15.11 -7.74
#